data_AF-A0AAN9QET5-F1
#
_entry.id   AF-A0AAN9QET5-F1
#
_cell.length_a   1.000
_cell.length_b   1.000
_cell.length_c   1.000
_cell.angle_alpha   90.00
_cell.angle_beta   90.00
_cell.angle_gamma   90.00
#
_symmetry.space_group_name_H-M   'P 1'
#
loop_
_entity.id
_entity.type
_entity.pdbx_description
1 polymer ?
#
loop_
_entity_poly.entity_id
_entity_poly.type
_entity_poly.pdbx_seq_one_letter_code
_entity_poly.pdbx_strand_id
1 'polypeptide(L)'
;MLQNMLRFQFITFFASKASPFPLSVSVSKAIRKPVRVRSQMASFSSSSSSKLLFRQLFEKESSTYTYLLADASHPERPALLIDPVDRTVDRDVSLIEQLGLKLVYAMNTHVHADHVTGTGLIKSKVPGVKSVISKASGATADLYVEPGDKVHFGDLFLEVRATPGHTKGCVTYVTGDAPDQPQPRMAFTGDTVLIRGCGRTDFQGGSSEQLYKSIHTQICTLPKCTLIYPAHDYRGFTVSTVGEEMQHNPRLTKDEEKFKNIMANLNLQYPKMIDIAVPANMVCGIQSNPKQA
;
A
#
# COMPACT_ATOMS: atom_id res chain seq x y z
N MET A 1 -46.86 -40.49 -15.49
CA MET A 1 -47.34 -41.14 -14.26
C MET A 1 -46.23 -41.03 -13.23
N LEU A 2 -46.46 -40.75 -11.94
CA LEU A 2 -47.67 -40.24 -11.28
C LEU A 2 -47.30 -39.39 -10.03
N GLN A 3 -48.28 -38.63 -9.54
CA GLN A 3 -48.32 -37.78 -8.33
C GLN A 3 -47.79 -38.46 -7.03
N ASN A 4 -47.35 -37.77 -5.97
CA ASN A 4 -48.08 -36.81 -5.09
C ASN A 4 -47.08 -35.93 -4.28
N MET A 5 -47.34 -34.74 -3.71
CA MET A 5 -48.45 -34.20 -2.87
C MET A 5 -48.53 -34.83 -1.46
N LEU A 6 -48.82 -34.16 -0.33
CA LEU A 6 -49.07 -32.73 0.03
C LEU A 6 -48.01 -32.29 1.11
N ARG A 7 -48.12 -31.36 2.09
CA ARG A 7 -49.09 -30.32 2.57
C ARG A 7 -48.25 -29.29 3.38
N PHE A 8 -48.32 -27.97 3.20
CA PHE A 8 -49.33 -26.97 3.62
C PHE A 8 -49.66 -26.88 5.13
N GLN A 9 -49.34 -25.73 5.75
CA GLN A 9 -50.28 -24.99 6.61
C GLN A 9 -49.94 -23.49 6.74
N PHE A 10 -50.99 -22.66 6.77
CA PHE A 10 -51.00 -21.21 7.02
C PHE A 10 -51.86 -20.97 8.26
N ILE A 11 -51.52 -19.99 9.12
CA ILE A 11 -52.45 -19.38 10.10
C ILE A 11 -52.22 -17.86 10.11
N THR A 12 -53.30 -17.08 10.26
CA THR A 12 -53.33 -15.63 10.09
C THR A 12 -54.31 -14.96 11.06
N PHE A 13 -53.94 -13.77 11.54
CA PHE A 13 -54.79 -12.73 12.18
C PHE A 13 -55.52 -13.05 13.51
N PHE A 14 -55.46 -12.09 14.45
CA PHE A 14 -56.61 -11.24 14.81
C PHE A 14 -56.13 -9.94 15.50
N ALA A 15 -57.03 -8.99 15.79
CA ALA A 15 -56.68 -7.59 16.09
C ALA A 15 -57.63 -6.88 17.08
N SER A 16 -57.39 -5.57 17.31
CA SER A 16 -58.11 -4.63 18.20
C SER A 16 -57.72 -4.75 19.70
N LYS A 17 -57.93 -3.75 20.58
CA LYS A 17 -58.86 -2.59 20.58
C LYS A 17 -58.22 -1.32 21.20
N ALA A 18 -58.96 -0.21 21.28
CA ALA A 18 -58.48 1.09 21.77
C ALA A 18 -59.53 1.86 22.60
N SER A 19 -59.17 3.07 23.08
CA SER A 19 -60.04 4.18 23.55
C SER A 19 -60.37 4.26 25.09
N PRO A 20 -60.91 5.39 25.65
CA PRO A 20 -60.11 6.26 26.56
C PRO A 20 -60.87 6.95 27.76
N PHE A 21 -60.28 8.01 28.35
CA PHE A 21 -60.84 9.05 29.26
C PHE A 21 -60.95 8.70 30.80
N PRO A 22 -61.19 9.66 31.75
CA PRO A 22 -60.21 10.69 32.20
C PRO A 22 -60.24 11.00 33.74
N LEU A 23 -59.81 12.23 34.13
CA LEU A 23 -59.87 12.92 35.45
C LEU A 23 -58.67 12.72 36.40
N SER A 24 -58.34 13.62 37.37
CA SER A 24 -58.25 15.10 37.33
C SER A 24 -57.62 15.65 38.64
N VAL A 25 -56.82 16.72 38.57
CA VAL A 25 -56.46 17.67 39.66
C VAL A 25 -55.75 17.15 40.93
N SER A 26 -54.50 17.58 41.14
CA SER A 26 -54.14 18.40 42.32
C SER A 26 -52.81 19.12 42.10
N VAL A 27 -52.58 20.27 42.75
CA VAL A 27 -51.40 21.14 42.55
C VAL A 27 -50.79 21.52 43.90
N SER A 28 -49.52 21.15 44.10
CA SER A 28 -48.71 21.57 45.25
C SER A 28 -47.43 22.23 44.77
N LYS A 29 -47.30 23.55 44.96
CA LYS A 29 -46.09 24.31 44.60
C LYS A 29 -44.96 24.04 45.59
N ALA A 30 -43.81 23.57 45.09
CA ALA A 30 -42.54 23.58 45.82
C ALA A 30 -41.49 24.37 45.03
N ILE A 31 -41.10 25.54 45.54
CA ILE A 31 -40.18 26.46 44.84
C ILE A 31 -38.74 25.95 44.98
N ARG A 32 -38.12 25.50 43.87
CA ARG A 32 -36.68 25.22 43.79
C ARG A 32 -35.98 26.36 43.06
N LYS A 33 -34.87 26.85 43.64
CA LYS A 33 -34.03 27.91 43.03
C LYS A 33 -33.33 27.37 41.76
N PRO A 34 -33.16 28.17 40.71
CA PRO A 34 -32.49 27.73 39.49
C PRO A 34 -30.97 27.58 39.72
N VAL A 35 -30.46 26.35 39.67
CA VAL A 35 -29.01 26.10 39.60
C VAL A 35 -28.55 26.45 38.20
N ARG A 36 -27.76 27.52 38.08
CA ARG A 36 -27.26 28.04 36.80
C ARG A 36 -26.10 27.18 36.28
N VAL A 37 -26.41 25.98 35.79
CA VAL A 37 -25.43 25.07 35.17
C VAL A 37 -24.79 25.79 33.98
N ARG A 38 -23.49 26.09 34.11
CA ARG A 38 -22.71 26.79 33.09
C ARG A 38 -22.31 25.77 32.03
N SER A 39 -23.07 25.69 30.94
CA SER A 39 -22.76 24.83 29.80
C SER A 39 -21.47 25.29 29.13
N GLN A 40 -20.34 24.69 29.54
CA GLN A 40 -19.14 24.71 28.73
C GLN A 40 -19.44 23.93 27.45
N MET A 41 -19.61 24.66 26.34
CA MET A 41 -19.50 24.06 25.02
C MET A 41 -18.05 23.63 24.83
N ALA A 42 -17.75 22.38 25.15
CA ALA A 42 -16.51 21.75 24.74
C ALA A 42 -16.52 21.73 23.21
N SER A 43 -15.68 22.57 22.59
CA SER A 43 -15.50 22.63 21.16
C SER A 43 -14.79 21.35 20.69
N PHE A 44 -15.57 20.30 20.43
CA PHE A 44 -15.09 19.08 19.78
C PHE A 44 -14.67 19.40 18.35
N SER A 45 -13.43 19.89 18.20
CA SER A 45 -12.72 20.02 16.93
C SER A 45 -12.27 18.64 16.44
N SER A 46 -13.22 17.70 16.29
CA SER A 46 -12.98 16.33 15.84
C SER A 46 -12.84 16.22 14.31
N SER A 47 -12.25 17.25 13.67
CA SER A 47 -11.67 17.13 12.34
C SER A 47 -10.36 16.35 12.43
N SER A 48 -10.45 15.06 12.73
CA SER A 48 -9.33 14.12 12.62
C SER A 48 -9.02 13.93 11.13
N SER A 49 -8.26 14.86 10.57
CA SER A 49 -7.59 14.66 9.29
C SER A 49 -6.67 13.44 9.45
N SER A 50 -6.73 12.52 8.50
CA SER A 50 -5.84 11.35 8.48
C SER A 50 -4.39 11.79 8.63
N LYS A 51 -3.68 11.22 9.62
CA LYS A 51 -2.24 11.46 9.84
C LYS A 51 -1.44 11.13 8.58
N LEU A 52 -1.77 10.01 7.95
CA LEU A 52 -1.26 9.64 6.63
C LEU A 52 -2.04 10.36 5.52
N LEU A 53 -1.35 11.18 4.73
CA LEU A 53 -1.74 11.44 3.35
C LEU A 53 -1.13 10.35 2.46
N PHE A 54 -1.96 9.78 1.59
CA PHE A 54 -1.56 8.74 0.63
C PHE A 54 -2.05 9.08 -0.78
N ARG A 55 -1.23 8.82 -1.80
CA ARG A 55 -1.63 8.76 -3.21
C ARG A 55 -0.94 7.58 -3.88
N GLN A 56 -1.70 6.86 -4.69
CA GLN A 56 -1.20 5.93 -5.70
C GLN A 56 -1.26 6.65 -7.05
N LEU A 57 -0.16 6.64 -7.79
CA LEU A 57 0.03 7.29 -9.08
C LEU A 57 0.45 6.22 -10.09
N PHE A 58 0.06 6.35 -11.36
CA PHE A 58 0.28 5.31 -12.37
C PHE A 58 1.10 5.85 -13.55
N GLU A 59 2.15 5.13 -13.94
CA GLU A 59 2.81 5.26 -15.24
C GLU A 59 2.21 4.23 -16.20
N LYS A 60 1.93 4.62 -17.44
CA LYS A 60 1.12 3.84 -18.39
C LYS A 60 1.95 2.99 -19.35
N GLU A 61 3.21 3.34 -19.65
CA GLU A 61 4.07 2.58 -20.57
C GLU A 61 4.64 1.32 -19.89
N SER A 62 5.11 1.42 -18.65
CA SER A 62 5.54 0.27 -17.84
C SER A 62 4.42 -0.36 -17.00
N SER A 63 3.30 0.34 -16.83
CA SER A 63 2.22 -0.02 -15.87
C SER A 63 2.63 0.05 -14.39
N THR A 64 3.63 0.89 -14.06
CA THR A 64 4.16 1.05 -12.70
C THR A 64 3.26 1.90 -11.81
N TYR A 65 3.10 1.51 -10.56
CA TYR A 65 2.53 2.32 -9.50
C TYR A 65 3.62 3.01 -8.66
N THR A 66 3.62 4.33 -8.68
CA THR A 66 4.41 5.18 -7.77
C THR A 66 3.54 5.55 -6.57
N TYR A 67 4.08 5.43 -5.35
CA TYR A 67 3.34 5.71 -4.12
C TYR A 67 3.90 6.93 -3.38
N LEU A 68 3.06 7.94 -3.16
CA LEU A 68 3.36 9.12 -2.33
C LEU A 68 2.72 8.95 -0.95
N LEU A 69 3.54 8.95 0.09
CA LEU A 69 3.13 8.93 1.49
C LEU A 69 3.65 10.18 2.20
N ALA A 70 2.86 10.76 3.11
CA ALA A 70 3.31 11.85 3.97
C ALA A 70 2.61 11.85 5.33
N ASP A 71 3.31 12.28 6.38
CA ASP A 71 2.67 12.68 7.63
C ASP A 71 2.12 14.11 7.44
N ALA A 72 0.81 14.21 7.23
CA ALA A 72 0.13 15.47 7.01
C ALA A 72 -0.19 16.23 8.32
N SER A 73 0.06 15.62 9.49
CA SER A 73 -0.14 16.23 10.80
C SER A 73 1.12 16.92 11.34
N HIS A 74 2.30 16.40 11.00
CA HIS A 74 3.59 16.95 11.39
C HIS A 74 3.83 18.32 10.71
N PRO A 75 4.34 19.36 11.42
CA PRO A 75 4.45 20.73 10.88
C PRO A 75 5.22 20.85 9.55
N GLU A 76 6.34 20.13 9.43
CA GLU A 76 7.17 20.09 8.20
C GLU A 76 6.54 19.29 7.05
N ARG A 77 5.42 18.60 7.29
CA ARG A 77 4.69 17.72 6.36
C ARG A 77 5.60 16.80 5.53
N PRO A 78 6.46 15.98 6.19
CA PRO A 78 7.48 15.16 5.55
C PRO A 78 6.86 14.03 4.73
N ALA A 79 7.43 13.79 3.56
CA ALA A 79 6.92 12.85 2.56
C ALA A 79 8.01 11.93 1.99
N LEU A 80 7.58 10.81 1.42
CA LEU A 80 8.40 9.91 0.63
C LEU A 80 7.67 9.45 -0.64
N LEU A 81 8.45 9.10 -1.66
CA LEU A 81 8.00 8.39 -2.85
C LEU A 81 8.55 6.96 -2.83
N ILE A 82 7.74 5.98 -3.24
CA ILE A 82 8.16 4.59 -3.51
C ILE A 82 7.93 4.30 -5.00
N ASP A 83 8.93 3.71 -5.65
CA ASP A 83 8.97 3.35 -7.07
C ASP A 83 8.57 4.51 -8.02
N PRO A 84 9.29 5.66 -7.97
CA PRO A 84 9.10 6.77 -8.91
C PRO A 84 9.72 6.47 -10.27
N VAL A 85 9.04 6.87 -11.36
CA VAL A 85 9.52 6.68 -12.74
C VAL A 85 10.11 7.98 -13.32
N ASP A 86 11.19 7.89 -14.10
CA ASP A 86 11.89 9.02 -14.71
C ASP A 86 10.95 9.96 -15.50
N ARG A 87 10.07 9.39 -16.32
CA ARG A 87 9.08 10.11 -17.15
C ARG A 87 8.02 10.85 -16.34
N THR A 88 7.81 10.51 -15.07
CA THR A 88 6.77 11.12 -14.23
C THR A 88 7.30 12.08 -13.18
N VAL A 89 8.61 12.28 -13.09
CA VAL A 89 9.22 13.14 -12.05
C VAL A 89 8.60 14.55 -12.01
N ASP A 90 8.30 15.16 -13.16
CA ASP A 90 7.67 16.48 -13.18
C ASP A 90 6.19 16.48 -12.70
N ARG A 91 5.44 15.39 -12.94
CA ARG A 91 4.11 15.17 -12.32
C ARG A 91 4.24 15.03 -10.81
N ASP A 92 5.20 14.23 -10.37
CA ASP A 92 5.36 13.82 -8.98
C ASP A 92 5.86 14.98 -8.10
N VAL A 93 6.83 15.75 -8.58
CA VAL A 93 7.30 16.99 -7.93
C VAL A 93 6.19 18.05 -7.92
N SER A 94 5.50 18.28 -9.04
CA SER A 94 4.38 19.25 -9.09
C SER A 94 3.27 18.91 -8.09
N LEU A 95 2.95 17.63 -7.91
CA LEU A 95 1.94 17.18 -6.94
C LEU A 95 2.41 17.40 -5.49
N ILE A 96 3.69 17.16 -5.20
CA ILE A 96 4.31 17.38 -3.89
C ILE A 96 4.29 18.87 -3.52
N GLU A 97 4.62 19.74 -4.47
CA GLU A 97 4.53 21.21 -4.32
C GLU A 97 3.09 21.68 -4.11
N GLN A 98 2.14 21.25 -4.95
CA GLN A 98 0.71 21.59 -4.84
C GLN A 98 0.08 21.13 -3.52
N LEU A 99 0.52 19.98 -3.00
CA LEU A 99 0.07 19.48 -1.70
C LEU A 99 0.81 20.13 -0.52
N GLY A 100 1.86 20.91 -0.75
CA GLY A 100 2.68 21.57 0.27
C GLY A 100 3.47 20.60 1.15
N LEU A 101 4.10 19.59 0.53
CA LEU A 101 4.80 18.49 1.21
C LEU A 101 6.31 18.63 1.09
N LYS A 102 7.03 18.21 2.13
CA LYS A 102 8.50 18.18 2.16
C LYS A 102 9.00 16.78 1.80
N LEU A 103 9.36 16.54 0.55
CA LEU A 103 9.95 15.26 0.14
C LEU A 103 11.29 15.04 0.87
N VAL A 104 11.46 13.88 1.49
CA VAL A 104 12.67 13.49 2.22
C VAL A 104 13.36 12.31 1.52
N TYR A 105 12.57 11.33 1.07
CA TYR A 105 13.08 10.11 0.45
C TYR A 105 12.42 9.81 -0.90
N ALA A 106 13.23 9.34 -1.86
CA ALA A 106 12.75 8.71 -3.08
C ALA A 106 13.31 7.28 -3.11
N MET A 107 12.42 6.30 -2.98
CA MET A 107 12.75 4.93 -2.60
C MET A 107 12.42 3.97 -3.74
N ASN A 108 13.17 2.87 -3.89
CA ASN A 108 12.78 1.77 -4.77
C ASN A 108 12.67 0.45 -4.00
N THR A 109 11.62 -0.34 -4.28
CA THR A 109 11.43 -1.69 -3.73
C THR A 109 12.46 -2.69 -4.25
N HIS A 110 12.99 -2.46 -5.46
CA HIS A 110 14.03 -3.25 -6.10
C HIS A 110 14.67 -2.48 -7.27
N VAL A 111 15.59 -3.12 -7.99
CA VAL A 111 16.10 -2.60 -9.27
C VAL A 111 15.12 -3.01 -10.36
N HIS A 112 14.31 -2.06 -10.85
CA HIS A 112 13.31 -2.30 -11.89
C HIS A 112 13.96 -2.66 -13.26
N ALA A 113 13.21 -3.37 -14.10
CA ALA A 113 13.68 -3.89 -15.41
C ALA A 113 12.83 -3.43 -16.62
N ASP A 114 11.79 -2.67 -16.32
CA ASP A 114 10.72 -2.22 -17.19
C ASP A 114 10.74 -0.69 -17.40
N HIS A 115 11.20 0.07 -16.40
CA HIS A 115 11.36 1.53 -16.43
C HIS A 115 12.70 2.00 -15.83
N VAL A 116 13.06 3.27 -16.07
CA VAL A 116 14.20 3.92 -15.42
C VAL A 116 13.71 4.69 -14.19
N THR A 117 14.36 4.49 -13.04
CA THR A 117 13.94 5.11 -11.77
C THR A 117 14.12 6.63 -11.79
N GLY A 118 13.11 7.35 -11.29
CA GLY A 118 13.11 8.80 -11.17
C GLY A 118 14.00 9.33 -10.05
N THR A 119 14.59 8.48 -9.20
CA THR A 119 15.32 8.92 -8.00
C THR A 119 16.46 9.89 -8.29
N GLY A 120 17.26 9.65 -9.35
CA GLY A 120 18.36 10.53 -9.74
C GLY A 120 17.88 11.91 -10.21
N LEU A 121 16.80 11.95 -11.00
CA LEU A 121 16.21 13.20 -11.48
C LEU A 121 15.51 13.98 -10.36
N ILE A 122 14.80 13.30 -9.45
CA ILE A 122 14.18 13.90 -8.26
C ILE A 122 15.25 14.61 -7.41
N LYS A 123 16.38 13.96 -7.14
CA LYS A 123 17.51 14.56 -6.41
C LYS A 123 18.06 15.82 -7.07
N SER A 124 18.05 15.89 -8.40
CA SER A 124 18.51 17.08 -9.14
C SER A 124 17.53 18.25 -9.10
N LYS A 125 16.23 17.96 -8.94
CA LYS A 125 15.14 18.96 -8.91
C LYS A 125 14.77 19.41 -7.49
N VAL A 126 14.92 18.54 -6.49
CA VAL A 126 14.53 18.79 -5.09
C VAL A 126 15.74 18.56 -4.17
N PRO A 127 16.55 19.61 -3.91
CA PRO A 127 17.76 19.49 -3.10
C PRO A 127 17.49 18.98 -1.68
N GLY A 128 18.30 18.03 -1.22
CA GLY A 128 18.21 17.43 0.12
C GLY A 128 17.40 16.13 0.19
N VAL A 129 16.65 15.78 -0.86
CA VAL A 129 16.05 14.44 -0.99
C VAL A 129 17.14 13.39 -1.10
N LYS A 130 16.97 12.24 -0.44
CA LYS A 130 17.87 11.10 -0.52
C LYS A 130 17.24 9.93 -1.29
N SER A 131 18.00 9.31 -2.17
CA SER A 131 17.60 8.02 -2.76
C SER A 131 17.81 6.88 -1.78
N VAL A 132 16.90 5.92 -1.77
CA VAL A 132 16.93 4.74 -0.89
C VAL A 132 16.68 3.47 -1.69
N ILE A 133 17.49 2.44 -1.46
CA ILE A 133 17.27 1.09 -2.01
C ILE A 133 17.83 0.03 -1.05
N SER A 134 17.47 -1.24 -1.22
CA SER A 134 18.00 -2.30 -0.37
C SER A 134 19.51 -2.50 -0.56
N LYS A 135 20.23 -2.83 0.52
CA LYS A 135 21.67 -3.14 0.44
C LYS A 135 21.94 -4.36 -0.46
N ALA A 136 21.03 -5.34 -0.44
CA ALA A 136 21.08 -6.57 -1.22
C ALA A 136 20.89 -6.38 -2.75
N SER A 137 20.43 -5.19 -3.19
CA SER A 137 20.30 -4.88 -4.62
C SER A 137 21.65 -4.72 -5.36
N GLY A 138 22.69 -4.28 -4.65
CA GLY A 138 23.97 -3.90 -5.25
C GLY A 138 23.95 -2.61 -6.09
N ALA A 139 22.81 -1.94 -6.21
CA ALA A 139 22.68 -0.65 -6.90
C ALA A 139 23.21 0.50 -6.04
N THR A 140 23.43 1.66 -6.65
CA THR A 140 23.90 2.88 -5.97
C THR A 140 22.73 3.71 -5.43
N ALA A 141 22.79 4.10 -4.16
CA ALA A 141 21.87 5.06 -3.53
C ALA A 141 22.58 5.91 -2.45
N ASP A 142 21.93 6.97 -1.97
CA ASP A 142 22.46 7.78 -0.85
C ASP A 142 22.32 7.06 0.49
N LEU A 143 21.28 6.23 0.62
CA LEU A 143 21.01 5.39 1.77
C LEU A 143 20.68 3.96 1.32
N TYR A 144 21.13 3.01 2.13
CA TYR A 144 20.80 1.59 1.98
C TYR A 144 19.88 1.16 3.12
N VAL A 145 18.99 0.21 2.85
CA VAL A 145 18.17 -0.45 3.88
C VAL A 145 18.39 -1.96 3.92
N GLU A 146 18.29 -2.51 5.13
CA GLU A 146 18.46 -3.91 5.48
C GLU A 146 17.20 -4.45 6.21
N PRO A 147 17.05 -5.77 6.44
CA PRO A 147 15.84 -6.34 7.01
C PRO A 147 15.64 -5.90 8.47
N GLY A 148 14.48 -5.36 8.80
CA GLY A 148 14.15 -4.84 10.13
C GLY A 148 14.34 -3.33 10.30
N ASP A 149 14.92 -2.64 9.31
CA ASP A 149 15.04 -1.18 9.32
C ASP A 149 13.67 -0.48 9.37
N LYS A 150 13.68 0.78 9.83
CA LYS A 150 12.51 1.67 9.84
C LYS A 150 12.82 2.98 9.13
N VAL A 151 12.12 3.25 8.02
CA VAL A 151 12.22 4.53 7.31
C VAL A 151 11.14 5.47 7.84
N HIS A 152 11.54 6.45 8.64
CA HIS A 152 10.65 7.41 9.32
C HIS A 152 10.38 8.66 8.45
N PHE A 153 9.13 9.13 8.45
CA PHE A 153 8.70 10.35 7.76
C PHE A 153 7.70 11.10 8.66
N GLY A 154 8.24 11.94 9.56
CA GLY A 154 7.48 12.44 10.70
C GLY A 154 7.39 11.34 11.76
N ASP A 155 6.22 11.19 12.38
CA ASP A 155 6.00 10.10 13.35
C ASP A 155 5.72 8.75 12.66
N LEU A 156 5.33 8.79 11.38
CA LEU A 156 5.01 7.60 10.58
C LEU A 156 6.28 6.87 10.15
N PHE A 157 6.23 5.54 10.04
CA PHE A 157 7.34 4.74 9.53
C PHE A 157 6.95 3.57 8.62
N LEU A 158 7.90 3.18 7.76
CA LEU A 158 7.88 1.95 6.98
C LEU A 158 8.89 0.95 7.55
N GLU A 159 8.42 -0.20 8.01
CA GLU A 159 9.19 -1.40 8.32
C GLU A 159 9.73 -2.03 7.02
N VAL A 160 11.02 -2.36 6.98
CA VAL A 160 11.67 -2.98 5.81
C VAL A 160 11.72 -4.49 5.97
N ARG A 161 10.99 -5.23 5.13
CA ARG A 161 11.08 -6.71 5.05
C ARG A 161 11.83 -7.11 3.79
N ALA A 162 12.89 -7.90 3.91
CA ALA A 162 13.53 -8.49 2.73
C ALA A 162 12.61 -9.55 2.12
N THR A 163 12.19 -9.33 0.87
CA THR A 163 11.35 -10.26 0.11
C THR A 163 11.96 -10.65 -1.23
N PRO A 164 13.25 -11.08 -1.25
CA PRO A 164 13.94 -11.48 -2.48
C PRO A 164 13.26 -12.66 -3.17
N GLY A 165 13.44 -12.75 -4.48
CA GLY A 165 12.98 -13.86 -5.31
C GLY A 165 12.56 -13.44 -6.71
N HIS A 166 11.93 -12.27 -6.87
CA HIS A 166 11.84 -11.63 -8.19
C HIS A 166 13.24 -11.14 -8.62
N THR A 167 13.90 -10.36 -7.75
CA THR A 167 15.34 -10.11 -7.78
C THR A 167 15.96 -10.47 -6.43
N LYS A 168 17.29 -10.48 -6.34
CA LYS A 168 18.02 -10.62 -5.05
C LYS A 168 17.84 -9.42 -4.11
N GLY A 169 17.43 -8.27 -4.64
CA GLY A 169 17.31 -7.01 -3.90
C GLY A 169 15.89 -6.62 -3.49
N CYS A 170 14.87 -7.44 -3.74
CA CYS A 170 13.48 -7.04 -3.43
C CYS A 170 13.26 -6.89 -1.92
N VAL A 171 12.66 -5.75 -1.55
CA VAL A 171 12.11 -5.49 -0.21
C VAL A 171 10.62 -5.13 -0.32
N THR A 172 9.86 -5.53 0.69
CA THR A 172 8.50 -5.06 0.94
C THR A 172 8.56 -4.01 2.05
N TYR A 173 8.05 -2.82 1.79
CA TYR A 173 7.89 -1.78 2.81
C TYR A 173 6.50 -1.90 3.46
N VAL A 174 6.40 -1.95 4.78
CA VAL A 174 5.12 -2.08 5.49
C VAL A 174 4.93 -0.93 6.48
N THR A 175 3.81 -0.20 6.43
CA THR A 175 3.50 0.84 7.42
C THR A 175 3.52 0.27 8.84
N GLY A 176 3.94 1.06 9.83
CA GLY A 176 4.13 0.58 11.20
C GLY A 176 2.93 -0.13 11.84
N ASP A 177 3.22 -0.90 12.89
CA ASP A 177 2.28 -1.72 13.67
C ASP A 177 1.86 -1.09 15.01
N ALA A 178 2.49 0.01 15.42
CA ALA A 178 2.16 0.74 16.64
C ALA A 178 0.77 1.43 16.57
N PRO A 179 0.13 1.76 17.72
CA PRO A 179 -1.25 2.24 17.74
C PRO A 179 -1.53 3.59 17.05
N ASP A 180 -0.49 4.38 16.76
CA ASP A 180 -0.59 5.68 16.07
C ASP A 180 -0.31 5.61 14.56
N GLN A 181 0.01 4.41 14.06
CA GLN A 181 0.37 4.13 12.67
C GLN A 181 -0.87 3.78 11.83
N PRO A 182 -0.78 3.76 10.48
CA PRO A 182 -1.91 3.53 9.59
C PRO A 182 -2.58 2.17 9.82
N GLN A 183 -3.90 2.16 9.98
CA GLN A 183 -4.71 0.96 10.13
C GLN A 183 -5.86 0.93 9.09
N PRO A 184 -6.06 -0.18 8.34
CA PRO A 184 -5.20 -1.37 8.31
C PRO A 184 -3.79 -1.05 7.80
N ARG A 185 -2.80 -1.88 8.18
CA ARG A 185 -1.43 -1.76 7.67
C ARG A 185 -1.43 -1.80 6.13
N MET A 186 -0.45 -1.15 5.51
CA MET A 186 -0.25 -1.14 4.06
C MET A 186 1.13 -1.73 3.75
N ALA A 187 1.18 -2.69 2.81
CA ALA A 187 2.40 -3.34 2.35
C ALA A 187 2.65 -3.01 0.88
N PHE A 188 3.73 -2.29 0.62
CA PHE A 188 4.24 -1.97 -0.71
C PHE A 188 5.18 -3.09 -1.14
N THR A 189 4.65 -4.04 -1.93
CA THR A 189 5.25 -5.37 -2.14
C THR A 189 6.24 -5.46 -3.29
N GLY A 190 6.50 -4.34 -3.98
CA GLY A 190 7.25 -4.35 -5.23
C GLY A 190 6.65 -5.35 -6.23
N ASP A 191 7.51 -6.08 -6.93
CA ASP A 191 7.13 -7.23 -7.76
C ASP A 191 7.13 -8.57 -7.01
N THR A 192 7.30 -8.57 -5.69
CA THR A 192 7.22 -9.81 -4.89
C THR A 192 5.81 -10.42 -4.97
N VAL A 193 4.78 -9.61 -4.73
CA VAL A 193 3.37 -9.98 -4.88
C VAL A 193 2.70 -8.97 -5.78
N LEU A 194 2.01 -9.48 -6.81
CA LEU A 194 1.13 -8.71 -7.67
C LEU A 194 -0.31 -9.11 -7.36
N ILE A 195 -1.29 -8.28 -7.70
CA ILE A 195 -2.71 -8.58 -7.43
C ILE A 195 -3.10 -9.84 -8.21
N ARG A 196 -3.45 -10.93 -7.52
CA ARG A 196 -3.62 -12.28 -8.09
C ARG A 196 -2.43 -12.76 -8.95
N GLY A 197 -1.21 -12.36 -8.61
CA GLY A 197 0.02 -12.77 -9.30
C GLY A 197 1.29 -12.62 -8.47
N CYS A 198 2.42 -12.59 -9.16
CA CYS A 198 3.76 -12.27 -8.65
C CYS A 198 4.68 -11.93 -9.83
N GLY A 199 5.80 -11.25 -9.58
CA GLY A 199 6.83 -10.98 -10.57
C GLY A 199 7.48 -12.26 -11.11
N ARG A 200 8.20 -12.12 -12.24
CA ARG A 200 8.97 -13.22 -12.86
C ARG A 200 10.24 -13.52 -12.06
N THR A 201 10.83 -14.70 -12.21
CA THR A 201 11.91 -15.20 -11.34
C THR A 201 13.14 -15.70 -12.11
N ASP A 202 13.16 -15.47 -13.41
CA ASP A 202 14.10 -15.97 -14.42
C ASP A 202 15.21 -14.95 -14.80
N PHE A 203 15.18 -13.75 -14.22
CA PHE A 203 16.14 -12.66 -14.47
C PHE A 203 16.69 -12.08 -13.15
N GLN A 204 17.71 -11.22 -13.23
CA GLN A 204 18.24 -10.42 -12.09
C GLN A 204 18.62 -11.24 -10.84
N GLY A 205 18.99 -12.51 -11.04
CA GLY A 205 19.33 -13.44 -9.96
C GLY A 205 18.15 -13.91 -9.12
N GLY A 206 16.92 -13.80 -9.63
CA GLY A 206 15.71 -14.31 -9.00
C GLY A 206 15.70 -15.82 -8.77
N SER A 207 14.71 -16.27 -8.01
CA SER A 207 14.48 -17.68 -7.67
C SER A 207 13.03 -17.87 -7.23
N SER A 208 12.34 -18.82 -7.87
CA SER A 208 10.96 -19.20 -7.51
C SER A 208 10.87 -19.79 -6.10
N GLU A 209 11.89 -20.55 -5.67
CA GLU A 209 11.98 -21.06 -4.30
C GLU A 209 12.08 -19.91 -3.29
N GLN A 210 12.98 -18.95 -3.55
CA GLN A 210 13.19 -17.82 -2.67
C GLN A 210 11.95 -16.91 -2.62
N LEU A 211 11.32 -16.66 -3.78
CA LEU A 211 10.10 -15.86 -3.87
C LEU A 211 8.96 -16.47 -3.05
N TYR A 212 8.75 -17.79 -3.17
CA TYR A 212 7.75 -18.50 -2.39
C TYR A 212 8.01 -18.37 -0.88
N LYS A 213 9.24 -18.61 -0.43
CA LYS A 213 9.63 -18.52 0.98
C LYS A 213 9.54 -17.10 1.53
N SER A 214 9.93 -16.09 0.75
CA SER A 214 9.77 -14.67 1.10
C SER A 214 8.30 -14.29 1.28
N ILE A 215 7.42 -14.67 0.36
CA ILE A 215 5.99 -14.37 0.43
C ILE A 215 5.35 -15.01 1.66
N HIS A 216 5.55 -16.32 1.85
CA HIS A 216 4.92 -17.07 2.93
C HIS A 216 5.44 -16.68 4.32
N THR A 217 6.70 -16.24 4.45
CA THR A 217 7.27 -15.83 5.75
C THR A 217 7.11 -14.34 6.07
N GLN A 218 7.10 -13.45 5.07
CA GLN A 218 7.12 -11.99 5.29
C GLN A 218 5.79 -11.28 5.01
N ILE A 219 4.97 -11.82 4.11
CA ILE A 219 3.74 -11.16 3.64
C ILE A 219 2.50 -11.90 4.14
N CYS A 220 2.44 -13.23 4.01
CA CYS A 220 1.35 -14.06 4.54
C CYS A 220 1.28 -14.09 6.08
N THR A 221 2.31 -13.57 6.77
CA THR A 221 2.37 -13.41 8.24
C THR A 221 1.83 -12.06 8.72
N LEU A 222 1.47 -11.14 7.82
CA LEU A 222 0.82 -9.87 8.16
C LEU A 222 -0.68 -10.10 8.45
N PRO A 223 -1.35 -9.20 9.21
CA PRO A 223 -2.80 -9.28 9.43
C PRO A 223 -3.56 -9.36 8.11
N LYS A 224 -4.58 -10.24 8.01
CA LYS A 224 -5.30 -10.49 6.73
C LYS A 224 -5.92 -9.26 6.07
N CYS A 225 -6.28 -8.23 6.86
CA CYS A 225 -6.80 -6.95 6.38
C CYS A 225 -5.72 -5.99 5.83
N THR A 226 -4.43 -6.35 5.94
CA THR A 226 -3.32 -5.54 5.41
C THR A 226 -3.47 -5.37 3.91
N LEU A 227 -3.44 -4.11 3.45
CA LEU A 227 -3.56 -3.76 2.03
C LEU A 227 -2.26 -4.12 1.30
N ILE A 228 -2.36 -4.75 0.13
CA ILE A 228 -1.24 -5.04 -0.77
C ILE A 228 -1.26 -4.05 -1.92
N TYR A 229 -0.14 -3.34 -2.07
CA TYR A 229 0.12 -2.34 -3.10
C TYR A 229 1.35 -2.78 -3.90
N PRO A 230 1.18 -3.35 -5.11
CA PRO A 230 2.27 -3.87 -5.93
C PRO A 230 3.02 -2.74 -6.65
N ALA A 231 4.22 -3.01 -7.16
CA ALA A 231 4.86 -2.09 -8.13
C ALA A 231 4.09 -2.06 -9.46
N HIS A 232 3.40 -3.13 -9.87
CA HIS A 232 2.71 -3.22 -11.16
C HIS A 232 1.32 -3.90 -11.08
N ASP A 233 0.39 -3.51 -11.94
CA ASP A 233 -0.73 -4.37 -12.37
C ASP A 233 -1.06 -4.15 -13.85
N TYR A 234 -1.41 -5.23 -14.54
CA TYR A 234 -1.57 -5.28 -15.99
C TYR A 234 -3.05 -5.45 -16.42
N ARG A 235 -4.01 -5.20 -15.51
CA ARG A 235 -5.45 -5.44 -15.69
C ARG A 235 -6.35 -4.33 -15.12
N GLY A 236 -5.79 -3.32 -14.48
CA GLY A 236 -6.51 -2.18 -13.89
C GLY A 236 -6.89 -2.36 -12.42
N PHE A 237 -6.29 -3.32 -11.69
CA PHE A 237 -6.46 -3.45 -10.24
C PHE A 237 -5.44 -2.56 -9.51
N THR A 238 -5.90 -1.83 -8.49
CA THR A 238 -5.09 -0.86 -7.74
C THR A 238 -4.61 -1.38 -6.40
N VAL A 239 -5.40 -2.22 -5.73
CA VAL A 239 -5.13 -2.73 -4.38
C VAL A 239 -5.70 -4.14 -4.21
N SER A 240 -5.10 -4.91 -3.30
CA SER A 240 -5.60 -6.21 -2.81
C SER A 240 -5.40 -6.30 -1.29
N THR A 241 -5.66 -7.45 -0.67
CA THR A 241 -5.34 -7.71 0.74
C THR A 241 -4.56 -9.00 0.92
N VAL A 242 -3.81 -9.10 2.02
CA VAL A 242 -3.11 -10.34 2.41
C VAL A 242 -4.07 -11.51 2.49
N GLY A 243 -5.26 -11.32 3.08
CA GLY A 243 -6.30 -12.34 3.15
C GLY A 243 -6.80 -12.80 1.78
N GLU A 244 -7.00 -11.88 0.84
CA GLU A 244 -7.40 -12.23 -0.52
C GLU A 244 -6.30 -12.96 -1.30
N GLU A 245 -5.05 -12.51 -1.25
CA GLU A 245 -3.96 -13.21 -1.97
C GLU A 245 -3.72 -14.61 -1.40
N MET A 246 -3.80 -14.78 -0.08
CA MET A 246 -3.76 -16.10 0.57
C MET A 246 -4.91 -17.04 0.18
N GLN A 247 -6.03 -16.52 -0.34
CA GLN A 247 -7.20 -17.32 -0.73
C GLN A 247 -7.38 -17.46 -2.25
N HIS A 248 -6.96 -16.46 -3.03
CA HIS A 248 -7.32 -16.31 -4.44
C HIS A 248 -6.14 -16.15 -5.40
N ASN A 249 -4.90 -16.02 -4.92
CA ASN A 249 -3.76 -15.94 -5.83
C ASN A 249 -3.57 -17.28 -6.57
N PRO A 250 -3.63 -17.33 -7.91
CA PRO A 250 -3.59 -18.58 -8.66
C PRO A 250 -2.27 -19.33 -8.51
N ARG A 251 -1.17 -18.63 -8.19
CA ARG A 251 0.16 -19.21 -8.01
C ARG A 251 0.49 -19.47 -6.54
N LEU A 252 0.33 -18.46 -5.68
CA LEU A 252 0.82 -18.48 -4.29
C LEU A 252 0.01 -19.40 -3.35
N THR A 253 -1.21 -19.77 -3.74
CA THR A 253 -2.08 -20.77 -3.06
C THR A 253 -1.73 -22.22 -3.38
N LYS A 254 -0.62 -22.48 -4.09
CA LYS A 254 -0.12 -23.83 -4.40
C LYS A 254 1.04 -24.16 -3.47
N ASP A 255 1.36 -25.45 -3.35
CA ASP A 255 2.58 -25.94 -2.72
C ASP A 255 3.83 -25.43 -3.46
N GLU A 256 4.99 -25.44 -2.78
CA GLU A 256 6.24 -24.86 -3.32
C GLU A 256 6.67 -25.53 -4.63
N GLU A 257 6.57 -26.86 -4.75
CA GLU A 257 6.94 -27.57 -5.98
C GLU A 257 6.03 -27.18 -7.14
N LYS A 258 4.72 -27.15 -6.93
CA LYS A 258 3.76 -26.72 -7.94
C LYS A 258 3.92 -25.24 -8.29
N PHE A 259 4.28 -24.38 -7.34
CA PHE A 259 4.65 -22.99 -7.61
C PHE A 259 5.89 -22.90 -8.50
N LYS A 260 7.00 -23.57 -8.13
CA LYS A 260 8.25 -23.60 -8.91
C LYS A 260 8.00 -24.11 -10.33
N ASN A 261 7.23 -25.19 -10.48
CA ASN A 261 6.86 -25.76 -11.78
C ASN A 261 5.98 -24.81 -12.62
N ILE A 262 5.02 -24.10 -12.01
CA ILE A 262 4.22 -23.08 -12.73
C ILE A 262 5.13 -21.95 -13.22
N MET A 263 6.00 -21.41 -12.36
CA MET A 263 6.87 -20.29 -12.70
C MET A 263 7.86 -20.63 -13.83
N ALA A 264 8.44 -21.84 -13.80
CA ALA A 264 9.37 -22.32 -14.82
C ALA A 264 8.73 -22.51 -16.21
N ASN A 265 7.41 -22.67 -16.29
CA ASN A 265 6.67 -22.94 -17.53
C ASN A 265 5.85 -21.74 -18.04
N LEU A 266 6.10 -20.52 -17.54
CA LEU A 266 5.35 -19.32 -17.97
C LEU A 266 5.68 -18.86 -19.40
N ASN A 267 6.81 -19.30 -19.99
CA ASN A 267 7.24 -19.00 -21.37
C ASN A 267 7.13 -17.50 -21.75
N LEU A 268 7.50 -16.62 -20.82
CA LEU A 268 7.41 -15.17 -20.98
C LEU A 268 8.45 -14.65 -21.98
N GLN A 269 8.07 -13.65 -22.78
CA GLN A 269 9.00 -12.93 -23.64
C GLN A 269 10.15 -12.29 -22.84
N TYR A 270 11.27 -12.05 -23.52
CA TYR A 270 12.38 -11.26 -22.98
C TYR A 270 11.89 -9.87 -22.53
N PRO A 271 12.24 -9.37 -21.34
CA PRO A 271 11.72 -8.09 -20.86
C PRO A 271 12.26 -6.92 -21.70
N LYS A 272 11.36 -6.18 -22.35
CA LYS A 272 11.68 -5.23 -23.45
C LYS A 272 12.66 -4.12 -23.11
N MET A 273 12.80 -3.77 -21.82
CA MET A 273 13.58 -2.64 -21.34
C MET A 273 14.78 -3.05 -20.48
N ILE A 274 15.00 -4.34 -20.19
CA ILE A 274 15.94 -4.76 -19.14
C ILE A 274 17.39 -4.31 -19.39
N ASP A 275 17.84 -4.34 -20.65
CA ASP A 275 19.18 -3.92 -21.09
C ASP A 275 19.42 -2.39 -20.97
N ILE A 276 18.36 -1.61 -20.76
CA ILE A 276 18.42 -0.15 -20.58
C ILE A 276 18.11 0.22 -19.12
N ALA A 277 17.01 -0.32 -18.60
CA ALA A 277 16.51 -0.10 -17.25
C ALA A 277 17.50 -0.56 -16.19
N VAL A 278 17.98 -1.81 -16.23
CA VAL A 278 18.84 -2.34 -15.17
C VAL A 278 20.18 -1.59 -15.09
N PRO A 279 20.94 -1.36 -16.18
CA PRO A 279 22.16 -0.57 -16.11
C PRO A 279 21.94 0.85 -15.56
N ALA A 280 20.88 1.55 -15.97
CA ALA A 280 20.57 2.88 -15.44
C ALA A 280 20.16 2.85 -13.96
N ASN A 281 19.35 1.87 -13.55
CA ASN A 281 18.83 1.73 -12.18
C ASN A 281 19.94 1.32 -11.20
N MET A 282 20.93 0.53 -11.64
CA MET A 282 22.14 0.23 -10.85
C MET A 282 22.95 1.50 -10.49
N VAL A 283 22.81 2.59 -11.25
CA VAL A 283 23.41 3.91 -10.98
C VAL A 283 22.36 4.98 -10.61
N CYS A 284 21.31 4.60 -9.88
CA CYS A 284 20.29 5.52 -9.33
C CYS A 284 19.46 6.28 -10.39
N GLY A 285 19.41 5.79 -11.63
CA GLY A 285 18.79 6.48 -12.77
C GLY A 285 19.66 7.61 -13.37
N ILE A 286 20.90 7.78 -12.88
CA ILE A 286 21.83 8.80 -13.39
C ILE A 286 22.46 8.29 -14.69
N GLN A 287 21.85 8.61 -15.83
CA GLN A 287 22.45 8.30 -17.13
C GLN A 287 23.62 9.25 -17.42
N SER A 288 24.75 8.68 -17.84
CA SER A 288 25.91 9.42 -18.34
C SER A 288 25.53 10.14 -19.63
N ASN A 289 25.36 11.46 -19.55
CA ASN A 289 24.83 12.29 -20.64
C ASN A 289 25.75 12.26 -21.88
N PRO A 290 25.36 11.62 -23.02
CA PRO A 290 26.27 11.38 -24.15
C PRO A 290 26.60 12.64 -24.99
N LYS A 291 26.32 13.84 -24.47
CA LYS A 291 26.45 15.13 -25.16
C LYS A 291 27.44 16.08 -24.48
N GLN A 292 28.37 15.55 -23.69
CA GLN A 292 29.50 16.29 -23.09
C GLN A 292 30.81 15.47 -23.19
N ALA A 293 31.09 14.97 -24.38
CA ALA A 293 32.35 14.40 -24.83
C ALA A 293 32.67 14.95 -26.23
#